data_AF-K2GE75-F1
#
_entry.id   AF-K2GE75-F1
#
_cell.length_a   1.000
_cell.length_b   1.000
_cell.length_c   1.000
_cell.angle_alpha   90.00
_cell.angle_beta   90.00
_cell.angle_gamma   90.00
#
_symmetry.space_group_name_H-M   'P 1'
#
loop_
_entity.id
_entity.type
_entity.pdbx_description
1 polymer ?
#
loop_
_entity_poly.entity_id
_entity_poly.type
_entity_poly.pdbx_seq_one_letter_code
_entity_poly.pdbx_strand_id
1 'polypeptide(L)'
;MKNKVIIESTFEVEKSLLGKDYDFVIGVDEAGRGPLAGPVVAAAVAVRNSKFQISNFKSISNEEKIRNTPSVLRTSPPQRGGE
;
A
#
# COMPACT_ATOMS: atom_id res chain seq x y z
N MET A 1 34.51 0.85 -6.49
CA MET A 1 33.58 1.42 -5.49
C MET A 1 32.18 1.42 -6.12
N LYS A 2 31.19 0.72 -5.54
CA LYS A 2 29.82 0.71 -6.09
C LYS A 2 29.06 1.87 -5.47
N ASN A 3 28.72 2.88 -6.27
CA ASN A 3 27.86 3.97 -5.82
C ASN A 3 26.43 3.45 -5.70
N LYS A 4 25.96 3.27 -4.46
CA LYS A 4 24.60 2.85 -4.18
C LYS A 4 23.69 4.05 -4.34
N VAL A 5 23.01 4.14 -5.48
CA VAL A 5 21.92 5.10 -5.67
C VAL A 5 20.73 4.61 -4.84
N ILE A 6 20.34 5.37 -3.81
CA ILE A 6 19.13 5.12 -3.04
C ILE A 6 18.04 6.00 -3.66
N ILE A 7 17.04 5.37 -4.28
CA ILE A 7 15.84 6.05 -4.74
C ILE A 7 14.82 5.92 -3.62
N GLU A 8 14.59 7.00 -2.87
CA GLU A 8 13.54 7.08 -1.85
C GLU A 8 12.30 7.77 -2.43
N SER A 9 11.12 7.33 -2.01
CA SER A 9 9.87 8.03 -2.35
C SER A 9 9.78 9.33 -1.56
N THR A 10 9.54 10.46 -2.24
CA THR A 10 9.49 11.79 -1.63
C THR A 10 8.10 12.17 -1.08
N PHE A 11 7.04 11.47 -1.52
CA PHE A 11 5.64 11.74 -1.20
C PHE A 11 5.20 13.20 -1.45
N GLU A 12 5.79 13.86 -2.45
CA GLU A 12 5.56 15.29 -2.72
C GLU A 12 4.13 15.57 -3.18
N VAL A 13 3.55 14.68 -3.98
CA VAL A 13 2.19 14.84 -4.52
C VAL A 13 1.16 14.75 -3.39
N GLU A 14 1.30 13.74 -2.52
CA GLU A 14 0.42 13.50 -1.39
C GLU A 14 0.49 14.66 -0.40
N LYS A 15 1.70 15.14 -0.08
CA LYS A 15 1.90 16.33 0.76
C LYS A 15 1.26 17.58 0.15
N SER A 16 1.41 17.78 -1.17
CA SER A 16 0.80 18.91 -1.88
C SER A 16 -0.72 18.87 -1.81
N LEU A 17 -1.33 17.70 -2.00
CA LEU A 17 -2.79 17.53 -1.92
C LEU A 17 -3.29 17.70 -0.48
N LEU A 18 -2.63 17.11 0.52
CA LEU A 18 -3.00 17.32 1.92
C LEU A 18 -2.83 18.78 2.37
N GLY A 19 -1.88 19.52 1.77
CA GLY A 19 -1.71 20.97 1.99
C GLY A 19 -2.73 21.85 1.26
N LYS A 20 -3.56 21.28 0.37
CA LYS A 20 -4.68 21.94 -0.32
C LYS A 20 -6.03 21.66 0.34
N ASP A 21 -6.03 21.30 1.62
CA ASP A 21 -7.22 20.99 2.43
C ASP A 21 -8.07 19.81 1.91
N TYR A 22 -7.48 18.89 1.14
CA TYR A 22 -8.13 17.61 0.89
C TYR A 22 -8.11 16.74 2.15
N ASP A 23 -9.28 16.28 2.59
CA ASP A 23 -9.41 15.47 3.82
C ASP A 23 -8.64 14.15 3.76
N PHE A 24 -8.53 13.56 2.57
CA PHE A 24 -7.87 12.28 2.35
C PHE A 24 -7.10 12.24 1.04
N VAL A 25 -5.95 11.58 1.07
CA VAL A 25 -5.25 11.10 -0.13
C VAL A 25 -5.26 9.58 -0.11
N ILE A 26 -5.66 8.96 -1.22
CA ILE A 26 -5.78 7.50 -1.34
C ILE A 26 -4.79 7.01 -2.40
N GLY A 27 -3.81 6.23 -1.98
CA GLY A 27 -2.92 5.49 -2.89
C GLY A 27 -3.52 4.13 -3.23
N VAL A 28 -3.44 3.71 -4.49
CA VAL A 28 -3.97 2.43 -4.99
C VAL A 28 -2.85 1.69 -5.71
N ASP A 29 -2.74 0.37 -5.48
CA ASP A 29 -1.75 -0.47 -6.14
C ASP A 29 -2.31 -1.89 -6.34
N GLU A 30 -1.81 -2.59 -7.36
CA GLU A 30 -2.19 -3.96 -7.69
C GLU A 30 -1.00 -4.93 -7.72
N ALA A 31 -1.26 -6.16 -7.29
CA ALA A 31 -0.34 -7.28 -7.42
C ALA A 31 -0.97 -8.39 -8.26
N GLY A 32 -0.13 -9.11 -9.02
CA GLY A 32 -0.57 -10.29 -9.77
C GLY A 32 -0.80 -10.10 -11.27
N ARG A 33 -0.26 -9.05 -11.91
CA ARG A 33 -0.35 -8.85 -13.38
C ARG A 33 0.66 -9.69 -14.20
N GLY A 34 1.65 -10.29 -13.55
CA GLY A 34 2.73 -11.06 -14.19
C GLY A 34 2.62 -12.60 -14.17
N PRO A 35 1.98 -13.25 -13.18
CA PRO A 35 1.84 -14.70 -13.15
C PRO A 35 1.01 -15.28 -14.31
N LEU A 36 1.29 -16.54 -14.68
CA LEU A 36 0.56 -17.27 -15.72
C LEU A 36 -0.91 -17.54 -15.36
N ALA A 37 -1.20 -17.69 -14.07
CA ALA A 37 -2.54 -17.88 -13.52
C ALA A 37 -2.58 -17.37 -12.07
N GLY A 38 -3.78 -17.01 -11.60
CA GLY A 38 -4.02 -16.44 -10.28
C GLY A 38 -4.78 -15.10 -10.37
N PRO A 39 -5.43 -14.65 -9.28
CA PRO A 39 -6.16 -13.40 -9.29
C PRO A 39 -5.21 -12.19 -9.30
N VAL A 40 -5.66 -11.09 -9.91
CA VAL A 40 -5.11 -9.77 -9.63
C VAL A 40 -5.77 -9.25 -8.35
N VAL A 41 -4.96 -8.80 -7.40
CA VAL A 41 -5.42 -8.24 -6.13
C VAL A 41 -5.04 -6.77 -6.09
N ALA A 42 -6.02 -5.88 -5.92
CA ALA A 42 -5.81 -4.46 -5.71
C ALA A 42 -6.01 -4.09 -4.24
N ALA A 43 -5.25 -3.10 -3.77
CA ALA A 43 -5.37 -2.53 -2.43
C ALA A 43 -5.41 -1.00 -2.50
N ALA A 44 -6.01 -0.38 -1.48
CA ALA A 44 -6.04 1.06 -1.33
C ALA A 44 -5.66 1.45 0.10
N VAL A 45 -4.90 2.54 0.25
CA VAL A 45 -4.48 3.09 1.55
C VAL A 45 -4.92 4.55 1.62
N ALA A 46 -5.76 4.87 2.61
CA ALA A 46 -6.21 6.22 2.87
C ALA A 46 -5.33 6.90 3.93
N VAL A 47 -4.92 8.14 3.66
CA VAL A 47 -4.12 8.98 4.55
C VAL A 47 -4.87 10.27 4.87
N ARG A 48 -4.99 10.60 6.16
CA ARG A 48 -5.80 11.74 6.67
C ARG A 48 -5.02 12.83 7.41
N ASN A 49 -3.69 12.87 7.30
CA ASN A 49 -2.88 13.80 8.10
C ASN A 49 -1.62 14.24 7.35
N SER A 50 -1.34 15.55 7.33
CA SER A 50 -0.12 16.13 6.73
C SER A 50 1.17 15.72 7.44
N LYS A 51 1.11 15.14 8.65
CA LYS A 51 2.25 14.53 9.37
C LYS A 51 2.52 13.06 9.00
N PHE A 52 1.95 12.58 7.89
CA PHE A 52 2.19 11.22 7.42
C PHE A 52 3.68 10.97 7.19
N GLN A 53 4.25 10.06 7.98
CA GLN A 53 5.59 9.51 7.77
C GLN A 53 5.45 7.99 7.71
N ILE A 54 5.86 7.39 6.59
CA ILE A 54 6.06 5.95 6.54
C ILE A 54 7.44 5.68 7.13
N SER A 55 7.50 5.50 8.45
CA SER A 55 8.70 5.01 9.11
C SER A 55 8.78 3.50 8.86
N ASN A 56 9.69 3.12 7.97
CA ASN A 56 10.04 1.73 7.62
C ASN A 56 9.09 1.03 6.64
N PHE A 57 9.16 1.40 5.36
CA PHE A 57 8.81 0.47 4.29
C PHE A 57 9.84 -0.66 4.29
N LYS A 58 9.53 -1.75 4.99
CA LYS A 58 10.30 -2.99 4.89
C LYS A 58 9.60 -3.85 3.86
N SER A 59 10.21 -4.06 2.69
CA SER A 59 9.73 -5.07 1.74
C SER A 59 9.62 -6.40 2.48
N ILE A 60 8.40 -6.82 2.77
CA ILE A 60 8.15 -8.05 3.51
C ILE A 60 8.21 -9.17 2.47
N SER A 61 9.35 -9.86 2.38
CA SER A 61 9.54 -10.97 1.44
C SER A 61 8.88 -12.27 1.90
N ASN A 62 8.45 -12.35 3.17
CA ASN A 62 7.94 -13.59 3.78
C ASN A 62 6.44 -13.49 4.04
N GLU A 63 5.67 -14.32 3.34
CA GLU A 63 4.19 -14.39 3.41
C GLU A 63 3.66 -14.63 4.84
N GLU A 64 4.37 -15.44 5.63
CA GLU A 64 4.00 -15.72 7.02
C GLU A 64 4.07 -14.48 7.92
N LYS A 65 4.98 -13.56 7.60
CA LYS A 65 5.13 -12.30 8.30
C LYS A 65 4.05 -11.29 7.91
N ILE A 66 3.58 -11.34 6.66
CA ILE A 66 2.47 -10.51 6.16
C ILE A 66 1.18 -10.86 6.90
N ARG A 67 0.85 -12.15 7.04
CA ARG A 67 -0.38 -12.64 7.70
C ARG A 67 -0.57 -12.13 9.13
N ASN A 68 0.52 -11.88 9.85
CA ASN A 68 0.50 -11.45 11.25
C ASN A 68 0.68 -9.94 11.43
N THR A 69 0.70 -9.15 10.34
CA THR A 69 0.82 -7.69 10.43
C THR A 69 -0.54 -7.05 10.70
N PRO A 70 -0.72 -6.28 11.79
CA PRO A 70 -2.02 -5.73 12.17
C PRO A 70 -2.62 -4.74 11.15
N SER A 71 -1.82 -4.24 10.20
CA SER A 71 -2.22 -3.31 9.15
C SER A 71 -2.84 -3.96 7.92
N VAL A 72 -2.75 -5.28 7.75
CA VAL A 72 -3.49 -5.99 6.69
C VAL A 72 -4.89 -6.23 7.21
N LEU A 73 -5.82 -5.34 6.87
CA LEU A 73 -7.23 -5.54 7.14
C LEU A 73 -7.62 -6.91 6.54
N ARG A 74 -8.09 -7.84 7.38
CA ARG A 74 -8.70 -9.08 6.88
C ARG A 74 -9.87 -8.66 6.01
N THR A 75 -9.76 -8.84 4.69
CA THR A 75 -10.96 -8.79 3.86
C THR A 75 -11.87 -9.89 4.38
N SER A 76 -13.13 -9.54 4.63
CA SER A 76 -14.16 -10.54 4.90
C SER A 76 -14.08 -11.60 3.79
N PRO A 77 -14.20 -12.90 4.09
CA PRO A 77 -14.32 -13.91 3.04
C PRO A 77 -15.38 -13.44 2.04
N PRO A 78 -15.21 -13.68 0.72
CA PRO A 78 -16.20 -13.29 -0.27
C PRO A 78 -17.56 -13.78 0.21
N GLN A 79 -18.47 -12.84 0.50
CA GLN A 79 -19.85 -13.15 0.82
C GLN A 79 -20.36 -13.91 -0.40
N ARG A 80 -20.58 -15.23 -0.28
CA ARG A 80 -21.26 -15.98 -1.34
C ARG A 80 -22.58 -15.25 -1.54
N GLY A 81 -22.76 -14.64 -2.70
CA GLY A 81 -24.02 -14.03 -3.08
C GLY A 81 -25.10 -15.09 -2.91
N GLY A 82 -25.98 -14.86 -1.93
CA GLY A 82 -27.25 -15.56 -1.85
C GLY A 82 -28.18 -14.86 -2.83
N GLU A 83 -28.37 -15.50 -3.98
CA GLU A 83 -29.64 -15.95 -4.59
C GLU A 83 -29.36 -16.37 -6.04
#